data_AF-A0A377IVE7-F1
#
_entry.id   AF-A0A377IVE7-F1
#
_cell.length_a   1.000
_cell.length_b   1.000
_cell.length_c   1.000
_cell.angle_alpha   90.00
_cell.angle_beta   90.00
_cell.angle_gamma   90.00
#
_symmetry.space_group_name_H-M   'P 1'
#
loop_
_entity.id
_entity.type
_entity.pdbx_description
1 polymer ?
#
loop_
_entity_poly.entity_id
_entity_poly.type
_entity_poly.pdbx_seq_one_letter_code
_entity_poly.pdbx_strand_id
1 'polypeptide(L)'
;MKQTNPMAQLQQWKANNTKKLVSDGGVSADSVHPNALNIEPVKSAVKLKFEKNQNANLHSVENTQGNEHNAPKAKYQGKLSFNPLAFEYAQLSRQFKLIHDSNRKCLEVYPDDFHHKLKMRGECVDLVERLKGGGKLFNELAKAADLTKEQTILLKDFNQANGYLISKFAEVVTQIEQLQVVANA
;
A
#
# COMPACT_ATOMS: atom_id res chain seq x y z
N MET A 1 24.65 -12.96 27.81
CA MET A 1 23.47 -12.77 26.94
C MET A 1 23.75 -13.46 25.62
N LYS A 2 22.90 -14.39 25.14
CA LYS A 2 23.14 -15.08 23.87
C LYS A 2 22.95 -14.08 22.73
N GLN A 3 24.03 -13.80 22.00
CA GLN A 3 24.02 -13.01 20.78
C GLN A 3 23.28 -13.84 19.71
N THR A 4 22.05 -13.46 19.37
CA THR A 4 21.26 -14.17 18.35
C THR A 4 21.69 -13.67 16.98
N ASN A 5 22.46 -14.50 16.27
CA ASN A 5 22.89 -14.27 14.90
C ASN A 5 21.66 -13.93 14.01
N PRO A 6 21.67 -12.82 13.23
CA PRO A 6 20.55 -12.43 12.38
C PRO A 6 20.16 -13.49 11.34
N MET A 7 21.10 -14.37 10.92
CA MET A 7 20.74 -15.53 10.08
C MET A 7 19.93 -16.59 10.80
N ALA A 8 20.13 -16.77 12.11
CA ALA A 8 19.30 -17.67 12.88
C ALA A 8 17.86 -17.15 12.99
N GLN A 9 17.69 -15.82 13.12
CA GLN A 9 16.36 -15.20 13.16
C GLN A 9 15.63 -15.34 11.81
N LEU A 10 16.33 -15.16 10.69
CA LEU A 10 15.74 -15.34 9.36
C LEU A 10 15.35 -16.80 9.10
N GLN A 11 16.17 -17.77 9.50
CA GLN A 11 15.83 -19.19 9.40
C GLN A 11 14.64 -19.57 10.28
N GLN A 12 14.58 -19.04 11.51
CA GLN A 12 13.45 -19.26 12.41
C GLN A 12 12.16 -18.64 11.88
N TRP A 13 12.22 -17.44 11.29
CA TRP A 13 11.07 -16.84 10.60
C TRP A 13 10.59 -17.70 9.44
N LYS A 14 11.48 -18.22 8.59
CA LYS A 14 11.11 -19.14 7.50
C LYS A 14 10.39 -20.37 8.05
N ALA A 15 10.98 -21.07 9.02
CA ALA A 15 10.41 -22.28 9.61
C ALA A 15 9.01 -22.08 10.23
N ASN A 16 8.77 -20.92 10.85
CA ASN A 16 7.49 -20.59 11.48
C ASN A 16 6.39 -20.27 10.46
N ASN A 17 6.75 -19.78 9.26
CA ASN A 17 5.79 -19.36 8.25
C ASN A 17 5.54 -20.42 7.15
N THR A 18 6.43 -21.40 6.97
CA THR A 18 6.21 -22.50 6.00
C THR A 18 5.09 -23.45 6.43
N LYS A 19 4.82 -23.61 7.74
CA LYS A 19 3.76 -24.48 8.25
C LYS A 19 2.32 -24.02 7.92
N LYS A 20 2.14 -22.80 7.40
CA LYS A 20 0.82 -22.27 6.98
C LYS A 20 0.52 -22.44 5.48
N LEU A 21 1.39 -23.08 4.70
CA LEU A 21 1.24 -23.19 3.24
C LEU A 21 1.08 -24.62 2.71
N VAL A 22 0.97 -25.63 3.58
CA VAL A 22 0.68 -27.01 3.17
C VAL A 22 -0.74 -27.37 3.60
N SER A 23 -1.70 -27.03 2.76
CA SER A 23 -2.92 -27.84 2.65
C SER A 23 -2.74 -28.74 1.43
N ASP A 24 -2.00 -29.84 1.61
CA ASP A 24 -2.04 -30.94 0.66
C ASP A 24 -3.49 -31.43 0.62
N GLY A 25 -4.09 -31.36 -0.57
CA GLY A 25 -5.40 -31.91 -0.85
C GLY A 25 -5.37 -33.43 -0.77
N GLY A 26 -5.39 -33.96 0.44
CA GLY A 26 -5.65 -35.35 0.75
C GLY A 26 -7.01 -35.45 1.43
N VAL A 27 -8.01 -35.94 0.69
CA VAL A 27 -9.30 -36.36 1.25
C VAL A 27 -9.05 -37.50 2.24
N SER A 28 -9.46 -37.33 3.49
CA SER A 28 -9.77 -38.45 4.37
C SER A 28 -10.89 -38.05 5.34
N ALA A 29 -11.82 -38.98 5.50
CA ALA A 29 -13.10 -38.81 6.18
C ALA A 29 -12.95 -38.72 7.71
N ASP A 30 -13.98 -38.13 8.32
CA ASP A 30 -14.31 -38.20 9.75
C ASP A 30 -13.44 -37.40 10.73
N SER A 31 -13.84 -36.14 10.99
CA SER A 31 -14.27 -35.65 12.33
C SER A 31 -14.18 -34.12 12.47
N VAL A 32 -15.35 -33.50 12.68
CA VAL A 32 -15.70 -32.26 13.42
C VAL A 32 -14.68 -31.11 13.55
N HIS A 33 -15.09 -29.94 13.02
CA HIS A 33 -14.50 -28.60 13.09
C HIS A 33 -14.23 -28.04 14.51
N PRO A 34 -13.40 -26.98 14.60
CA PRO A 34 -13.98 -25.68 14.99
C PRO A 34 -13.53 -24.51 14.10
N ASN A 35 -14.46 -23.58 13.84
CA ASN A 35 -14.33 -22.33 13.07
C ASN A 35 -14.10 -22.44 11.55
N ALA A 36 -15.16 -22.85 10.83
CA ALA A 36 -15.35 -22.41 9.45
C ALA A 36 -15.78 -20.93 9.46
N LEU A 37 -14.87 -20.01 9.10
CA LEU A 37 -15.31 -18.72 8.59
C LEU A 37 -16.04 -19.00 7.28
N ASN A 38 -17.33 -18.67 7.23
CA ASN A 38 -18.14 -18.79 6.02
C ASN A 38 -17.71 -17.71 5.03
N ILE A 39 -16.54 -17.90 4.41
CA ILE A 39 -16.11 -17.11 3.26
C ILE A 39 -16.64 -17.86 2.04
N GLU A 40 -17.88 -17.56 1.67
CA GLU A 40 -18.35 -17.94 0.34
C GLU A 40 -17.39 -17.33 -0.70
N PRO A 41 -16.97 -18.09 -1.72
CA PRO A 41 -16.19 -17.53 -2.81
C PRO A 41 -17.09 -16.56 -3.58
N VAL A 42 -16.82 -15.26 -3.45
CA VAL A 42 -17.44 -14.23 -4.29
C VAL A 42 -17.16 -14.60 -5.74
N LYS A 43 -18.21 -15.00 -6.46
CA LYS A 43 -18.18 -15.32 -7.89
C LYS A 43 -17.94 -14.05 -8.70
N SER A 44 -16.68 -13.62 -8.81
CA SER A 44 -16.26 -12.71 -9.88
C SER A 44 -14.87 -13.09 -10.38
N ALA A 45 -14.77 -14.26 -11.00
CA ALA A 45 -13.60 -14.64 -11.78
C ALA A 45 -13.63 -13.91 -13.14
N VAL A 46 -13.36 -12.61 -13.14
CA VAL A 46 -12.86 -11.96 -14.36
C VAL A 46 -11.35 -12.16 -14.35
N LYS A 47 -10.92 -13.13 -15.15
CA LYS A 47 -9.53 -13.53 -15.37
C LYS A 47 -8.81 -12.36 -16.07
N LEU A 48 -8.29 -11.40 -15.31
CA LEU A 48 -7.48 -10.31 -15.86
C LEU A 48 -6.13 -10.87 -16.31
N LYS A 49 -6.02 -11.15 -17.61
CA LYS A 49 -4.74 -11.39 -18.27
C LYS A 49 -4.07 -10.02 -18.46
N PHE A 50 -2.88 -9.86 -17.89
CA PHE A 50 -2.06 -8.68 -18.12
C PHE A 50 -1.07 -9.00 -19.25
N GLU A 51 -1.43 -8.62 -20.48
CA GLU A 51 -0.48 -8.53 -21.57
C GLU A 51 0.32 -7.24 -21.43
N LYS A 52 1.66 -7.34 -21.39
CA LYS A 52 2.58 -6.20 -21.49
C LYS A 52 2.41 -5.61 -22.89
N ASN A 53 1.74 -4.47 -23.00
CA ASN A 53 1.76 -3.67 -24.22
C ASN A 53 2.66 -2.45 -24.01
N GLN A 54 3.85 -2.50 -24.60
CA GLN A 54 4.72 -1.33 -24.76
C GLN A 54 4.18 -0.51 -25.93
N ASN A 55 3.66 0.67 -25.64
CA ASN A 55 3.69 1.90 -26.44
C ASN A 55 2.50 2.79 -26.02
N ALA A 56 2.77 3.86 -25.29
CA ALA A 56 1.80 4.93 -25.12
C ALA A 56 2.46 6.23 -25.61
N ASN A 57 2.30 6.44 -26.92
CA ASN A 57 2.38 7.75 -27.53
C ASN A 57 1.40 8.68 -26.79
N LEU A 58 1.94 9.77 -26.26
CA LEU A 58 1.24 10.75 -25.47
C LEU A 58 0.48 11.69 -26.43
N HIS A 59 -0.82 11.47 -26.61
CA HIS A 59 -1.70 12.46 -27.20
C HIS A 59 -2.85 12.76 -26.25
N SER A 60 -2.90 14.01 -25.78
CA SER A 60 -4.05 14.59 -25.07
C SER A 60 -5.29 14.43 -25.93
N VAL A 61 -6.35 13.87 -25.34
CA VAL A 61 -7.70 13.90 -25.91
C VAL A 61 -8.64 14.45 -24.87
N GLU A 62 -9.29 15.55 -25.24
CA GLU A 62 -10.33 16.26 -24.51
C GLU A 62 -11.55 15.36 -24.23
N ASN A 63 -12.16 15.53 -23.06
CA ASN A 63 -13.39 14.84 -22.68
C ASN A 63 -14.62 15.69 -23.05
N THR A 64 -15.59 15.10 -23.74
CA THR A 64 -16.96 15.61 -23.87
C THR A 64 -17.93 14.67 -23.15
N GLN A 65 -18.54 15.18 -22.06
CA GLN A 65 -19.94 15.02 -21.57
C GLN A 65 -20.55 13.59 -21.45
N GLY A 66 -21.15 13.14 -20.33
CA GLY A 66 -21.48 13.73 -19.04
C GLY A 66 -22.21 12.71 -18.15
N ASN A 67 -22.21 12.93 -16.83
CA ASN A 67 -23.41 12.81 -15.99
C ASN A 67 -23.17 13.41 -14.60
N GLU A 68 -24.22 14.06 -14.10
CA GLU A 68 -24.22 15.01 -13.00
C GLU A 68 -24.19 14.35 -11.61
N HIS A 69 -23.16 14.67 -10.84
CA HIS A 69 -23.24 14.84 -9.39
C HIS A 69 -22.15 15.83 -8.95
N ASN A 70 -22.58 17.00 -8.50
CA ASN A 70 -21.71 18.10 -8.10
C ASN A 70 -21.03 17.78 -6.75
N ALA A 71 -19.87 17.14 -6.81
CA ALA A 71 -18.85 17.24 -5.76
C ALA A 71 -17.80 18.24 -6.24
N PRO A 72 -17.39 19.24 -5.43
CA PRO A 72 -16.30 20.13 -5.83
C PRO A 72 -15.07 19.28 -6.13
N LYS A 73 -14.60 19.34 -7.38
CA LYS A 73 -13.37 18.70 -7.82
C LYS A 73 -12.23 19.29 -7.02
N ALA A 74 -11.95 18.71 -5.85
CA ALA A 74 -10.74 18.97 -5.11
C ALA A 74 -9.58 18.62 -6.04
N LYS A 75 -8.94 19.64 -6.61
CA LYS A 75 -7.70 19.53 -7.35
C LYS A 75 -6.65 19.05 -6.35
N TYR A 76 -6.55 17.75 -6.11
CA TYR A 76 -5.37 17.13 -5.50
C TYR A 76 -4.24 17.23 -6.53
N GLN A 77 -3.69 18.44 -6.67
CA GLN A 77 -2.42 18.72 -7.35
C GLN A 77 -1.29 18.51 -6.33
N GLY A 78 -1.27 17.36 -5.67
CA GLY A 78 -0.04 16.85 -5.10
C GLY A 78 0.75 16.33 -6.29
N LYS A 79 1.89 16.94 -6.62
CA LYS A 79 2.81 16.39 -7.61
C LYS A 79 3.12 14.95 -7.17
N LEU A 80 2.42 13.97 -7.75
CA LEU A 80 2.95 12.62 -7.93
C LEU A 80 4.16 12.85 -8.82
N SER A 81 5.28 13.22 -8.21
CA SER A 81 6.53 13.45 -8.92
C SER A 81 6.97 12.08 -9.42
N PHE A 82 6.43 11.69 -10.57
CA PHE A 82 6.86 10.63 -11.48
C PHE A 82 7.53 9.43 -10.79
N ASN A 83 6.92 8.84 -9.76
CA ASN A 83 7.34 7.52 -9.31
C ASN A 83 6.74 6.50 -10.29
N PRO A 84 7.54 5.78 -11.08
CA PRO A 84 7.04 4.80 -12.04
C PRO A 84 6.13 3.76 -11.38
N LEU A 85 6.38 3.44 -10.11
CA LEU A 85 5.62 2.46 -9.35
C LEU A 85 4.16 2.87 -9.14
N ALA A 86 3.82 4.15 -9.24
CA ALA A 86 2.41 4.55 -9.17
C ALA A 86 1.58 3.95 -10.32
N PHE A 87 2.20 3.77 -11.49
CA PHE A 87 1.58 3.15 -12.66
C PHE A 87 1.78 1.63 -12.68
N GLU A 88 2.95 1.13 -12.25
CA GLU A 88 3.20 -0.32 -12.20
C GLU A 88 2.38 -1.01 -11.11
N TYR A 89 2.22 -0.39 -9.95
CA TYR A 89 1.43 -0.92 -8.83
C TYR A 89 0.00 -0.40 -8.84
N ALA A 90 -0.67 -0.50 -10.00
CA ALA A 90 -2.04 -0.03 -10.18
C ALA A 90 -3.02 -0.57 -9.11
N GLN A 91 -2.86 -1.83 -8.70
CA GLN A 91 -3.72 -2.44 -7.68
C GLN A 91 -3.50 -1.87 -6.28
N LEU A 92 -2.24 -1.65 -5.86
CA LEU A 92 -1.95 -1.01 -4.57
C LEU A 92 -2.38 0.46 -4.59
N SER A 93 -2.08 1.17 -5.67
CA SER A 93 -2.53 2.56 -5.87
C SER A 93 -4.07 2.67 -5.78
N ARG A 94 -4.80 1.68 -6.31
CA ARG A 94 -6.26 1.61 -6.15
C ARG A 94 -6.70 1.44 -4.70
N GLN A 95 -5.98 0.67 -3.88
CA GLN A 95 -6.31 0.53 -2.45
C GLN A 95 -6.17 1.87 -1.70
N PHE A 96 -5.12 2.65 -1.99
CA PHE A 96 -5.00 4.01 -1.44
C PHE A 96 -6.14 4.93 -1.89
N LYS A 97 -6.59 4.81 -3.14
CA LYS A 97 -7.77 5.54 -3.61
C LYS A 97 -9.04 5.14 -2.84
N LEU A 98 -9.26 3.85 -2.60
CA LEU A 98 -10.39 3.38 -1.81
C LEU A 98 -10.33 3.87 -0.35
N ILE A 99 -9.13 3.94 0.22
CA ILE A 99 -8.90 4.58 1.52
C ILE A 99 -9.34 6.04 1.49
N HIS A 100 -8.94 6.79 0.47
CA HIS A 100 -9.32 8.20 0.33
C HIS A 100 -10.84 8.39 0.23
N ASP A 101 -11.50 7.57 -0.58
CA ASP A 101 -12.94 7.61 -0.75
C ASP A 101 -13.66 7.22 0.56
N SER A 102 -13.15 6.20 1.27
CA SER A 102 -13.65 5.78 2.59
C SER A 102 -13.50 6.88 3.64
N ASN A 103 -12.38 7.61 3.67
CA ASN A 103 -12.17 8.70 4.62
C ASN A 103 -13.18 9.83 4.40
N ARG A 104 -13.39 10.23 3.15
CA ARG A 104 -14.41 11.24 2.80
C ARG A 104 -15.79 10.76 3.23
N LYS A 105 -16.15 9.53 2.87
CA LYS A 105 -17.48 8.98 3.17
C LYS A 105 -17.74 8.84 4.66
N CYS A 106 -16.70 8.52 5.44
CA CYS A 106 -16.78 8.46 6.90
C CYS A 106 -17.22 9.81 7.47
N LEU A 107 -16.64 10.92 7.03
CA LEU A 107 -17.03 12.25 7.51
C LEU A 107 -18.46 12.62 7.08
N GLU A 108 -18.86 12.26 5.86
CA GLU A 108 -20.21 12.55 5.35
C GLU A 108 -21.32 11.79 6.09
N VAL A 109 -21.08 10.53 6.46
CA VAL A 109 -22.12 9.64 7.01
C VAL A 109 -22.03 9.51 8.52
N TYR A 110 -20.82 9.55 9.08
CA TYR A 110 -20.54 9.30 10.49
C TYR A 110 -19.55 10.34 11.05
N PRO A 111 -19.94 11.63 11.11
CA PRO A 111 -19.04 12.71 11.53
C PRO A 111 -18.49 12.52 12.95
N ASP A 112 -19.31 12.01 13.88
CA ASP A 112 -18.92 11.77 15.27
C ASP A 112 -17.90 10.62 15.44
N ASP A 113 -17.89 9.68 14.48
CA ASP A 113 -16.98 8.53 14.48
C ASP A 113 -15.68 8.78 13.69
N PHE A 114 -15.42 10.01 13.27
CA PHE A 114 -14.24 10.36 12.47
C PHE A 114 -12.91 10.17 13.24
N HIS A 115 -12.97 10.02 14.56
CA HIS A 115 -11.80 9.76 15.42
C HIS A 115 -10.99 8.52 14.99
N HIS A 116 -11.62 7.49 14.42
CA HIS A 116 -10.91 6.34 13.85
C HIS A 116 -10.02 6.70 12.66
N LYS A 117 -10.44 7.68 11.84
CA LYS A 117 -9.61 8.21 10.75
C LYS A 117 -8.46 9.04 11.30
N LEU A 118 -8.66 9.79 12.38
CA LEU A 118 -7.57 10.49 13.05
C LEU A 118 -6.52 9.52 13.62
N LYS A 119 -6.96 8.37 14.17
CA LYS A 119 -6.05 7.30 14.60
C LYS A 119 -5.24 6.74 13.41
N MET A 120 -5.93 6.42 12.31
CA MET A 120 -5.28 5.95 11.08
C MET A 120 -4.26 6.97 10.53
N ARG A 121 -4.56 8.27 10.61
CA ARG A 121 -3.59 9.34 10.28
C ARG A 121 -2.34 9.22 11.14
N GLY A 122 -2.49 9.07 12.46
CA GLY A 122 -1.36 8.87 13.38
C GLY A 122 -0.50 7.65 13.03
N GLU A 123 -1.13 6.53 12.70
CA GLU A 123 -0.44 5.31 12.25
C GLU A 123 0.33 5.56 10.92
N CYS A 124 -0.25 6.29 9.97
CA CYS A 124 0.42 6.63 8.72
C CYS A 124 1.61 7.58 8.93
N VAL A 125 1.53 8.53 9.88
CA VAL A 125 2.64 9.41 10.25
C VAL A 125 3.81 8.59 10.79
N ASP A 126 3.57 7.70 11.76
CA ASP A 126 4.60 6.82 12.32
C ASP A 126 5.26 5.95 11.23
N LEU A 127 4.47 5.38 10.32
CA LEU A 127 5.00 4.62 9.18
C LEU A 127 5.89 5.47 8.27
N VAL A 128 5.47 6.68 7.90
CA VAL A 128 6.27 7.59 7.07
C VAL A 128 7.60 7.92 7.75
N GLU A 129 7.59 8.21 9.04
CA GLU A 129 8.80 8.53 9.81
C GLU A 129 9.77 7.34 9.86
N ARG A 130 9.26 6.13 10.13
CA ARG A 130 10.08 4.90 10.13
C ARG A 130 10.66 4.59 8.76
N LEU A 131 9.88 4.74 7.69
CA LEU A 131 10.34 4.53 6.31
C LEU A 131 11.42 5.54 5.90
N LYS A 132 11.26 6.81 6.30
CA LYS A 132 12.30 7.84 6.10
C LYS A 132 13.56 7.52 6.90
N GLY A 133 13.43 7.17 8.17
CA GLY A 133 14.55 6.84 9.05
C GLY A 133 15.32 5.60 8.57
N GLY A 134 14.62 4.51 8.27
CA GLY A 134 15.20 3.28 7.74
C GLY A 134 15.86 3.49 6.38
N GLY A 135 15.21 4.25 5.48
CA GLY A 135 15.80 4.62 4.19
C GLY A 135 17.08 5.42 4.36
N LYS A 136 17.11 6.40 5.26
CA LYS A 136 18.32 7.19 5.57
C LYS A 136 19.44 6.31 6.09
N LEU A 137 19.18 5.50 7.11
CA LEU A 137 20.16 4.57 7.69
C LEU A 137 20.73 3.61 6.64
N PHE A 138 19.86 3.00 5.82
CA PHE A 138 20.28 2.06 4.80
C PHE A 138 21.17 2.73 3.74
N ASN A 139 20.85 3.96 3.33
CA ASN A 139 21.69 4.73 2.40
C ASN A 139 23.03 5.15 3.03
N GLU A 140 23.08 5.45 4.34
CA GLU A 140 24.33 5.72 5.05
C GLU A 140 25.23 4.48 5.11
N LEU A 141 24.67 3.32 5.44
CA LEU A 141 25.39 2.04 5.42
C LEU A 141 25.87 1.69 4.01
N ALA A 142 25.04 1.91 3.00
CA ALA A 142 25.39 1.68 1.60
C ALA A 142 26.56 2.55 1.12
N LYS A 143 26.67 3.80 1.58
CA LYS A 143 27.80 4.70 1.26
C LYS A 143 29.12 4.25 1.87
N ALA A 144 29.07 3.52 2.99
CA ALA A 144 30.25 3.01 3.68
C ALA A 144 30.73 1.65 3.12
N ALA A 145 29.99 1.05 2.19
CA ALA A 145 30.28 -0.25 1.61
C ALA A 145 30.66 -0.13 0.14
N ASP A 146 31.55 -1.00 -0.34
CA ASP A 146 31.80 -1.17 -1.76
C ASP A 146 30.72 -2.07 -2.37
N LEU A 147 29.71 -1.44 -2.98
CA LEU A 147 28.58 -2.14 -3.58
C LEU A 147 28.93 -2.71 -4.96
N THR A 148 28.47 -3.94 -5.24
CA THR A 148 28.46 -4.44 -6.61
C THR A 148 27.44 -3.70 -7.47
N LYS A 149 27.48 -3.91 -8.80
CA LYS A 149 26.49 -3.33 -9.72
C LYS A 149 25.07 -3.80 -9.39
N GLU A 150 24.91 -5.08 -9.08
CA GLU A 150 23.63 -5.70 -8.74
C GLU A 150 23.09 -5.13 -7.42
N GLN A 151 23.95 -4.94 -6.42
CA GLN A 151 23.58 -4.32 -5.14
C GLN A 151 23.19 -2.85 -5.31
N THR A 152 23.87 -2.13 -6.21
CA THR A 152 23.54 -0.73 -6.54
C THR A 152 22.17 -0.62 -7.21
N ILE A 153 21.85 -1.52 -8.13
CA ILE A 153 20.52 -1.61 -8.76
C ILE A 153 19.46 -1.92 -7.70
N LEU A 154 19.71 -2.92 -6.83
CA LEU A 154 18.78 -3.28 -5.77
C LEU A 154 18.54 -2.12 -4.78
N LEU A 155 19.57 -1.35 -4.44
CA LEU A 155 19.44 -0.15 -3.61
C LEU A 155 18.58 0.92 -4.29
N LYS A 156 18.74 1.11 -5.60
CA LYS A 156 17.89 2.03 -6.38
C LYS A 156 16.42 1.58 -6.35
N ASP A 157 16.16 0.30 -6.58
CA ASP A 157 14.82 -0.27 -6.57
C ASP A 157 14.18 -0.15 -5.17
N PHE A 158 14.94 -0.43 -4.11
CA PHE A 158 14.52 -0.19 -2.73
C PHE A 158 14.15 1.27 -2.50
N ASN A 159 14.99 2.21 -2.90
CA ASN A 159 14.74 3.64 -2.71
C ASN A 159 13.48 4.09 -3.47
N GLN A 160 13.24 3.55 -4.66
CA GLN A 160 12.04 3.82 -5.45
C GLN A 160 10.77 3.29 -4.77
N ALA A 161 10.80 2.05 -4.26
CA ALA A 161 9.71 1.43 -3.52
C ALA A 161 9.43 2.16 -2.20
N ASN A 162 10.48 2.50 -1.45
CA ASN A 162 10.39 3.26 -0.20
C ASN A 162 9.76 4.64 -0.46
N GLY A 163 10.21 5.35 -1.49
CA GLY A 163 9.65 6.63 -1.92
C GLY A 163 8.17 6.55 -2.31
N TYR A 164 7.76 5.48 -3.01
CA TYR A 164 6.35 5.24 -3.35
C TYR A 164 5.49 5.07 -2.10
N LEU A 165 5.90 4.23 -1.14
CA LEU A 165 5.14 4.01 0.08
C LEU A 165 5.06 5.27 0.93
N ILE A 166 6.18 5.99 1.09
CA ILE A 166 6.20 7.28 1.80
C ILE A 166 5.21 8.25 1.16
N SER A 167 5.17 8.36 -0.17
CA SER A 167 4.24 9.28 -0.84
C SER A 167 2.78 8.87 -0.60
N LYS A 168 2.46 7.57 -0.69
CA LYS A 168 1.09 7.08 -0.51
C LYS A 168 0.57 7.22 0.91
N PHE A 169 1.39 6.94 1.92
CA PHE A 169 0.99 7.20 3.30
C PHE A 169 0.88 8.70 3.60
N ALA A 170 1.78 9.54 3.05
CA ALA A 170 1.71 10.99 3.22
C ALA A 170 0.47 11.61 2.55
N GLU A 171 0.05 11.10 1.38
CA GLU A 171 -1.21 11.48 0.73
C GLU A 171 -2.40 11.23 1.66
N VAL A 172 -2.46 10.05 2.31
CA VAL A 172 -3.52 9.69 3.27
C VAL A 172 -3.52 10.63 4.47
N VAL A 173 -2.35 10.92 5.04
CA VAL A 173 -2.22 11.87 6.17
C VAL A 173 -2.78 13.24 5.80
N THR A 174 -2.28 13.79 4.69
CA THR A 174 -2.68 15.12 4.19
C THR A 174 -4.19 15.20 3.95
N GLN A 175 -4.78 14.15 3.38
CA GLN A 175 -6.20 14.12 3.10
C GLN A 175 -7.04 14.13 4.39
N ILE A 176 -6.65 13.35 5.40
CA ILE A 176 -7.39 13.29 6.67
C ILE A 176 -7.28 14.62 7.43
N GLU A 177 -6.12 15.29 7.39
CA GLU A 177 -5.94 16.63 7.96
C GLU A 177 -6.86 17.66 7.32
N GLN A 178 -6.96 17.65 5.99
CA GLN A 178 -7.88 18.54 5.26
C GLN A 178 -9.35 18.27 5.61
N LEU A 179 -9.75 17.00 5.71
CA LEU A 179 -11.10 16.62 6.11
C LEU A 179 -11.41 17.05 7.55
N GLN A 180 -10.44 16.93 8.47
CA GLN A 180 -10.60 17.40 9.85
C GLN A 180 -10.80 18.91 9.93
N VAL A 181 -10.10 19.70 9.12
CA VAL A 181 -10.29 21.16 9.07
C VAL A 181 -11.71 21.50 8.59
N VAL A 182 -12.21 20.82 7.55
CA VAL A 182 -13.58 21.02 7.04
C VAL A 182 -14.63 20.61 8.07
N ALA A 183 -14.40 19.57 8.86
CA ALA A 183 -15.33 19.12 9.89
C ALA A 183 -15.52 20.12 11.04
N ASN A 184 -14.51 20.97 11.28
CA ASN A 184 -14.48 21.91 12.40
C ASN A 184 -14.80 23.37 11.99
N ALA A 185 -15.07 23.61 10.71
CA ALA A 185 -15.40 24.92 10.14
C ALA A 185 -16.92 25.12 10.07
#